data_AF-A0A318P8L8-F1
#
_entry.id   AF-A0A318P8L8-F1
#
_cell.length_a   1.000
_cell.length_b   1.000
_cell.length_c   1.000
_cell.angle_alpha   90.00
_cell.angle_beta   90.00
_cell.angle_gamma   90.00
#
_symmetry.space_group_name_H-M   'P 1'
#
loop_
_entity.id
_entity.type
_entity.pdbx_description
1 polymer ?
#
loop_
_entity_poly.entity_id
_entity_poly.type
_entity_poly.pdbx_seq_one_letter_code
_entity_poly.pdbx_strand_id
1 'polypeptide(L)'
;MGQYLSRLWRYGLVLSHRRDIADDLVQATCVRALERAAQFTLGSRMDRWLFSILHSIWLNEVRARHIRQGQGFVDADDLAGEENGEDTIWANEVMQRVNRLPEAQRNTLFLVYVEELSYREAAEVLGVPIGTIMSRLAAARLRLANDSVLQPHIPQSKGERS
;
A
#
# COMPACT_ATOMS: atom_id res chain seq x y z
N MET A 1 -5.56 -20.44 -6.26
CA MET A 1 -4.66 -19.34 -6.66
C MET A 1 -5.40 -18.06 -7.06
N GLY A 2 -6.55 -18.16 -7.76
CA GLY A 2 -7.35 -17.00 -8.19
C GLY A 2 -7.70 -15.96 -7.10
N GLN A 3 -7.99 -16.39 -5.87
CA GLN A 3 -8.30 -15.45 -4.77
C GLN A 3 -7.14 -14.53 -4.37
N TYR A 4 -5.90 -15.00 -4.55
CA TYR A 4 -4.71 -14.23 -4.19
C TYR A 4 -4.31 -13.28 -5.32
N LEU A 5 -4.59 -13.63 -6.58
CA LEU A 5 -4.27 -12.78 -7.73
C LEU A 5 -4.99 -11.44 -7.66
N SER A 6 -6.28 -11.41 -7.34
CA SER A 6 -7.02 -10.15 -7.19
C SER A 6 -6.47 -9.29 -6.05
N ARG A 7 -6.03 -9.90 -4.94
CA ARG A 7 -5.43 -9.20 -3.80
C ARG A 7 -4.06 -8.63 -4.15
N LEU A 8 -3.21 -9.43 -4.80
CA LEU A 8 -1.91 -9.01 -5.30
C LEU A 8 -2.01 -7.89 -6.32
N TRP A 9 -2.97 -7.99 -7.23
CA TRP A 9 -3.20 -6.95 -8.24
C TRP A 9 -3.63 -5.62 -7.62
N ARG A 10 -4.56 -5.65 -6.64
CA ARG A 10 -4.93 -4.45 -5.89
C ARG A 10 -3.73 -3.84 -5.17
N TYR A 11 -2.88 -4.66 -4.56
CA TYR A 11 -1.67 -4.15 -3.91
C TYR A 11 -0.67 -3.58 -4.94
N GLY A 12 -0.49 -4.24 -6.09
CA GLY A 12 0.31 -3.75 -7.20
C GLY A 12 -0.18 -2.41 -7.73
N LEU A 13 -1.50 -2.19 -7.80
CA LEU A 13 -2.07 -0.88 -8.13
C LEU A 13 -1.78 0.18 -7.08
N VAL A 14 -1.90 -0.16 -5.79
CA VAL A 14 -1.62 0.77 -4.69
C VAL A 14 -0.16 1.24 -4.72
N LEU A 15 0.76 0.35 -5.08
CA LEU A 15 2.18 0.65 -5.23
C LEU A 15 2.44 1.49 -6.48
N SER A 16 1.98 1.03 -7.65
CA SER A 16 2.42 1.56 -8.94
C SER A 16 1.56 2.68 -9.52
N HIS A 17 0.32 2.85 -9.04
CA HIS A 17 -0.70 3.73 -9.62
C HIS A 17 -1.00 3.46 -11.10
N ARG A 18 -0.56 2.32 -11.64
CA ARG A 18 -0.59 2.00 -13.06
C ARG A 18 -1.02 0.56 -13.28
N ARG A 19 -2.04 0.36 -14.12
CA ARG A 19 -2.62 -0.97 -14.35
C ARG A 19 -1.65 -1.94 -15.00
N ASP A 20 -0.94 -1.48 -16.02
CA ASP A 20 0.09 -2.24 -16.73
C ASP A 20 1.22 -2.69 -15.81
N ILE A 21 1.73 -1.77 -14.98
CA ILE A 21 2.77 -2.09 -13.99
C ILE A 21 2.25 -3.06 -12.91
N ALA A 22 0.99 -2.92 -12.48
CA ALA A 22 0.39 -3.83 -11.53
C ALA A 22 0.27 -5.26 -12.09
N ASP A 23 -0.13 -5.41 -13.34
CA ASP A 23 -0.19 -6.71 -14.03
C ASP A 23 1.21 -7.36 -14.09
N ASP A 24 2.22 -6.59 -14.50
CA ASP A 24 3.62 -7.05 -14.56
C ASP A 24 4.15 -7.46 -13.17
N LEU A 25 3.83 -6.68 -12.13
CA LEU A 25 4.22 -7.00 -10.75
C LEU A 25 3.58 -8.31 -10.27
N VAL A 26 2.30 -8.55 -10.58
CA VAL A 26 1.63 -9.80 -10.22
C VAL A 26 2.28 -10.97 -10.95
N GLN A 27 2.55 -10.84 -12.25
CA GLN A 27 3.20 -11.87 -13.03
C GLN A 27 4.59 -12.21 -12.46
N ALA A 28 5.43 -11.20 -12.23
CA ALA A 28 6.75 -11.37 -11.64
C ALA A 28 6.68 -12.00 -10.24
N THR A 29 5.67 -11.64 -9.45
CA THR A 29 5.44 -12.23 -8.12
C THR A 29 5.11 -13.71 -8.22
N CYS A 30 4.24 -14.11 -9.15
CA CYS A 30 3.91 -15.52 -9.37
C CYS A 30 5.13 -16.33 -9.78
N VAL A 31 5.94 -15.83 -10.73
CA VAL A 31 7.17 -16.50 -11.16
C VAL A 31 8.13 -16.68 -9.98
N ARG A 32 8.42 -15.60 -9.24
CA ARG A 32 9.31 -15.63 -8.07
C ARG A 32 8.79 -16.54 -6.96
N ALA A 33 7.48 -16.58 -6.75
CA ALA A 33 6.85 -17.45 -5.77
C ALA A 33 7.01 -18.93 -6.14
N LEU A 34 6.89 -19.27 -7.42
CA LEU A 34 7.15 -20.64 -7.89
C LEU A 34 8.62 -21.03 -7.72
N GLU A 35 9.56 -20.14 -8.07
CA GLU A 35 10.99 -20.36 -7.88
C GLU A 35 11.37 -20.55 -6.40
N ARG A 36 10.67 -19.84 -5.50
CA ARG A 36 10.93 -19.87 -4.05
C ARG A 36 9.95 -20.74 -3.28
N ALA A 37 9.16 -21.58 -3.94
CA ALA A 37 8.12 -22.38 -3.30
C ALA A 37 8.66 -23.23 -2.14
N ALA A 38 9.89 -23.73 -2.25
CA ALA A 38 10.56 -24.50 -1.19
C ALA A 38 10.88 -23.68 0.08
N GLN A 39 10.92 -22.35 0.00
CA GLN A 39 11.16 -21.45 1.14
C GLN A 39 9.86 -21.13 1.89
N PHE A 40 8.70 -21.51 1.35
CA PHE A 40 7.43 -21.29 2.01
C PHE A 40 7.28 -22.22 3.23
N THR A 41 7.05 -21.62 4.40
CA THR A 41 6.78 -22.37 5.62
C THR A 41 5.30 -22.79 5.67
N LEU A 42 5.05 -24.10 5.64
CA LEU A 42 3.70 -24.65 5.80
C LEU A 42 3.07 -24.20 7.14
N GLY A 43 1.79 -23.86 7.10
CA GLY A 43 1.07 -23.30 8.26
C GLY A 43 1.25 -21.79 8.44
N SER A 44 2.16 -21.15 7.70
CA SER A 44 2.25 -19.69 7.65
C SER A 44 1.26 -19.08 6.64
N ARG A 45 1.00 -17.79 6.78
CA ARG A 45 0.12 -17.03 5.90
C ARG A 45 0.71 -16.85 4.49
N MET A 46 0.13 -17.53 3.51
CA MET A 46 0.53 -17.45 2.09
C MET A 46 0.39 -16.05 1.51
N ASP A 47 -0.67 -15.32 1.88
CA ASP A 47 -0.89 -13.94 1.43
C ASP A 47 0.23 -13.00 1.89
N ARG A 48 0.60 -13.07 3.18
CA ARG A 48 1.75 -12.32 3.73
C ARG A 48 3.03 -12.59 2.94
N TRP A 49 3.34 -13.87 2.70
CA TRP A 49 4.56 -14.24 1.97
C TRP A 49 4.56 -13.71 0.52
N LEU A 50 3.43 -13.81 -0.18
CA LEU A 50 3.28 -13.25 -1.53
C LEU A 50 3.38 -11.72 -1.54
N PHE A 51 2.82 -11.02 -0.55
CA PHE A 51 2.95 -9.57 -0.43
C PHE A 51 4.39 -9.14 -0.16
N SER A 52 5.13 -9.87 0.67
CA SER A 52 6.57 -9.63 0.88
C SER A 52 7.36 -9.77 -0.42
N ILE A 53 7.06 -10.79 -1.23
CA ILE A 53 7.69 -10.96 -2.54
C ILE A 53 7.38 -9.76 -3.44
N LEU A 54 6.10 -9.43 -3.61
CA LEU A 54 5.63 -8.34 -4.48
C LEU A 54 6.28 -7.01 -4.08
N HIS A 55 6.25 -6.68 -2.79
CA HIS A 55 6.84 -5.45 -2.26
C HIS A 55 8.35 -5.40 -2.52
N SER A 56 9.07 -6.51 -2.34
CA SER A 56 10.49 -6.60 -2.67
C SER A 56 10.77 -6.38 -4.16
N ILE A 57 9.92 -6.90 -5.06
CA ILE A 57 10.05 -6.64 -6.51
C ILE A 57 9.91 -5.14 -6.78
N TRP A 58 8.88 -4.51 -6.23
CA TRP A 58 8.61 -3.09 -6.40
C TRP A 58 9.77 -2.22 -5.90
N LEU A 59 10.29 -2.46 -4.70
CA LEU A 59 11.42 -1.72 -4.14
C LEU A 59 12.68 -1.82 -5.03
N ASN A 60 12.91 -2.97 -5.67
CA ASN A 60 14.02 -3.14 -6.60
C ASN A 60 13.78 -2.32 -7.88
N GLU A 61 12.56 -2.32 -8.42
CA GLU A 61 12.21 -1.55 -9.63
C GLU A 61 12.33 -0.04 -9.37
N VAL A 62 11.81 0.45 -8.25
CA VAL A 62 11.91 1.86 -7.87
C VAL A 62 13.38 2.28 -7.74
N ARG A 63 14.20 1.49 -7.05
CA ARG A 63 15.65 1.75 -6.94
C ARG A 63 16.33 1.75 -8.31
N ALA A 64 16.00 0.80 -9.18
CA ALA A 64 16.58 0.73 -10.52
C ALA A 64 16.18 1.94 -11.39
N ARG A 65 14.94 2.42 -11.30
CA ARG A 65 14.49 3.64 -11.99
C ARG A 65 15.26 4.88 -11.55
N HIS A 66 15.42 5.07 -10.23
CA HIS A 66 16.17 6.23 -9.70
C HIS A 66 17.63 6.23 -10.16
N ILE A 67 18.30 5.06 -10.15
CA ILE A 67 19.69 4.94 -10.64
C ILE A 67 19.77 5.32 -12.13
N ARG A 68 18.82 4.86 -12.96
CA ARG A 68 18.77 5.21 -14.39
C ARG A 68 18.53 6.71 -14.63
N GLN A 69 17.86 7.38 -13.70
CA GLN A 69 17.57 8.83 -13.74
C GLN A 69 18.69 9.69 -13.13
N GLY A 70 19.80 9.09 -12.66
CA GLY A 70 21.00 9.82 -12.24
C GLY A 70 21.03 10.26 -10.77
N GLN A 71 20.09 9.81 -9.93
CA GLN A 71 20.11 10.06 -8.48
C GLN A 71 20.44 8.76 -7.73
N GLY A 72 21.72 8.62 -7.36
CA GLY A 72 22.26 7.42 -6.71
C GLY A 72 21.90 7.32 -5.23
N PHE A 73 21.40 6.13 -4.87
CA PHE A 73 21.11 5.60 -3.52
C PHE A 73 20.22 6.44 -2.60
N VAL A 74 19.08 5.85 -2.25
CA VAL A 74 18.07 6.42 -1.36
C VAL A 74 17.74 5.41 -0.26
N ASP A 75 17.64 5.88 0.98
CA ASP A 75 17.23 5.09 2.15
C ASP A 75 15.76 4.66 2.00
N ALA A 76 15.36 3.52 2.56
CA ALA A 76 14.01 2.97 2.34
C ALA A 76 12.85 3.90 2.78
N ASP A 77 13.16 4.91 3.62
CA ASP A 77 12.22 5.94 4.07
C ASP A 77 12.07 7.14 3.11
N ASP A 78 12.98 7.34 2.16
CA ASP A 78 12.94 8.45 1.19
C ASP A 78 12.21 8.09 -0.12
N LEU A 79 11.51 6.95 -0.16
CA LEU A 79 10.60 6.58 -1.24
C LEU A 79 9.27 7.37 -1.16
N ALA A 80 9.36 8.69 -1.02
CA ALA A 80 8.27 9.60 -1.32
C ALA A 80 8.21 9.74 -2.85
N GLY A 81 7.62 8.76 -3.53
CA GLY A 81 7.53 8.73 -4.99
C GLY A 81 6.91 10.00 -5.56
N GLU A 82 7.60 10.61 -6.53
CA GLU A 82 7.06 11.67 -7.39
C GLU A 82 5.80 11.19 -8.12
N GLU A 83 4.70 11.93 -7.93
CA GLU A 83 3.43 11.70 -8.63
C GLU A 83 3.60 12.02 -10.12
N ASN A 84 3.57 10.99 -10.97
CA ASN A 84 3.41 11.14 -12.41
C ASN A 84 2.13 10.39 -12.84
N GLY A 85 1.15 11.17 -13.32
CA GLY A 85 -0.24 10.77 -13.52
C GLY A 85 -0.54 9.94 -14.76
N GLU A 86 -1.72 9.31 -14.78
CA GLU A 86 -2.89 9.73 -15.57
C GLU A 86 -4.09 8.84 -15.20
N ASP A 87 -5.29 9.41 -15.31
CA ASP A 87 -6.54 8.96 -14.73
C ASP A 87 -7.01 7.55 -15.14
N THR A 88 -7.55 6.81 -14.17
CA THR A 88 -8.79 6.05 -14.40
C THR A 88 -9.58 5.99 -13.09
N ILE A 89 -10.70 6.71 -13.09
CA ILE A 89 -11.88 6.60 -12.22
C ILE A 89 -11.91 5.27 -11.47
N TRP A 90 -12.03 5.29 -10.13
CA TRP A 90 -12.74 4.28 -9.32
C TRP A 90 -13.05 4.85 -7.91
N ALA A 91 -14.34 5.15 -7.72
CA ALA A 91 -15.17 5.19 -6.51
C ALA A 91 -14.60 5.73 -5.16
N ASN A 92 -15.28 6.79 -4.69
CA ASN A 92 -15.20 7.52 -3.42
C ASN A 92 -14.03 8.50 -3.26
N GLU A 93 -14.36 9.73 -2.85
CA GLU A 93 -13.43 10.79 -2.41
C GLU A 93 -12.38 10.27 -1.40
N VAL A 94 -12.75 9.26 -0.63
CA VAL A 94 -11.85 8.52 0.28
C VAL A 94 -10.67 7.88 -0.45
N MET A 95 -10.88 7.21 -1.59
CA MET A 95 -9.81 6.55 -2.35
C MET A 95 -8.87 7.58 -2.97
N GLN A 96 -9.39 8.71 -3.46
CA GLN A 96 -8.56 9.81 -3.94
C GLN A 96 -7.64 10.37 -2.86
N ARG A 97 -8.15 10.52 -1.62
CA ARG A 97 -7.34 10.99 -0.48
C ARG A 97 -6.30 9.98 -0.04
N VAL A 98 -6.65 8.70 -0.01
CA VAL A 98 -5.69 7.62 0.27
C VAL A 98 -4.58 7.62 -0.77
N ASN A 99 -4.88 7.90 -2.05
CA ASN A 99 -3.87 8.03 -3.10
C ASN A 99 -2.92 9.22 -2.88
N ARG A 100 -3.39 10.34 -2.30
CA ARG A 100 -2.54 11.50 -1.93
C ARG A 100 -1.65 11.26 -0.71
N LEU A 101 -1.82 10.17 0.02
CA LEU A 101 -0.91 9.84 1.11
C LEU A 101 0.47 9.48 0.54
N PRO A 102 1.57 9.85 1.24
CA PRO A 102 2.89 9.32 0.94
C PRO A 102 2.86 7.80 0.80
N GLU A 103 3.58 7.25 -0.17
CA GLU A 103 3.54 5.82 -0.54
C GLU A 103 3.68 4.90 0.69
N ALA A 104 4.65 5.18 1.55
CA ALA A 104 4.89 4.43 2.78
C ALA A 104 3.66 4.36 3.71
N GLN A 105 2.91 5.45 3.82
CA GLN A 105 1.69 5.54 4.65
C GLN A 105 0.52 4.80 3.99
N ARG A 106 0.34 5.00 2.68
CA ARG A 106 -0.69 4.34 1.88
C ARG A 106 -0.54 2.81 1.91
N ASN A 107 0.69 2.31 1.71
CA ASN A 107 1.00 0.89 1.74
C ASN A 107 0.72 0.28 3.12
N THR A 108 1.12 1.01 4.17
CA THR A 108 0.89 0.57 5.56
C THR A 108 -0.61 0.50 5.88
N LEU A 109 -1.39 1.50 5.46
CA LEU A 109 -2.84 1.53 5.63
C LEU A 109 -3.51 0.37 4.89
N PHE A 110 -3.14 0.14 3.63
CA PHE A 110 -3.69 -0.94 2.82
C PHE A 110 -3.44 -2.32 3.44
N LEU A 111 -2.19 -2.63 3.79
CA LEU A 111 -1.83 -3.92 4.37
C LEU A 111 -2.54 -4.21 5.70
N VAL A 112 -2.74 -3.18 6.53
CA VAL A 112 -3.36 -3.33 7.85
C VAL A 112 -4.88 -3.34 7.80
N TYR A 113 -5.50 -2.41 7.06
CA TYR A 113 -6.96 -2.23 7.10
C TYR A 113 -7.72 -2.91 5.96
N VAL A 114 -7.08 -3.13 4.80
CA VAL A 114 -7.71 -3.81 3.66
C VAL A 114 -7.34 -5.29 3.63
N GLU A 115 -6.08 -5.59 3.87
CA GLU A 115 -5.56 -6.97 3.85
C GLU A 115 -5.52 -7.62 5.24
N GLU A 116 -5.95 -6.86 6.28
CA GLU A 116 -6.11 -7.31 7.68
C GLU A 116 -4.87 -7.97 8.27
N LEU A 117 -3.68 -7.55 7.85
CA LEU A 117 -2.43 -8.00 8.44
C LEU A 117 -2.24 -7.37 9.82
N SER A 118 -1.73 -8.16 10.77
CA SER A 118 -1.27 -7.60 12.05
C SER A 118 -0.11 -6.64 11.82
N TYR A 119 0.14 -5.74 12.78
CA TYR A 119 1.23 -4.77 12.66
C TYR A 119 2.60 -5.43 12.51
N ARG A 120 2.80 -6.62 13.11
CA ARG A 120 4.02 -7.41 12.97
C ARG A 120 4.16 -7.94 11.54
N GLU A 121 3.09 -8.49 10.97
CA GLU A 121 3.12 -9.02 9.61
C GLU A 121 3.30 -7.90 8.57
N ALA A 122 2.65 -6.75 8.76
CA ALA A 122 2.85 -5.58 7.90
C ALA A 122 4.29 -5.05 7.99
N ALA A 123 4.88 -5.01 9.19
CA ALA A 123 6.29 -4.68 9.39
C ALA A 123 7.23 -5.61 8.63
N GLU A 124 6.97 -6.92 8.65
CA GLU A 124 7.75 -7.91 7.90
C GLU A 124 7.58 -7.78 6.38
N VAL A 125 6.37 -7.48 5.89
CA VAL A 125 6.11 -7.24 4.46
C VAL A 125 6.85 -6.00 3.97
N LEU A 126 6.82 -4.92 4.75
CA LEU A 126 7.42 -3.63 4.38
C LEU A 126 8.91 -3.53 4.73
N GLY A 127 9.46 -4.48 5.50
CA GLY A 127 10.86 -4.47 5.92
C GLY A 127 11.20 -3.33 6.89
N VAL A 128 10.25 -2.89 7.73
CA VAL A 128 10.43 -1.77 8.67
C VAL A 128 10.11 -2.16 10.12
N PRO A 129 10.62 -1.45 11.14
CA PRO A 129 10.26 -1.69 12.53
C PRO A 129 8.74 -1.55 12.81
N ILE A 130 8.23 -2.30 13.79
CA ILE A 130 6.81 -2.20 14.20
C ILE A 130 6.42 -0.80 14.70
N GLY A 131 7.36 -0.06 15.32
CA GLY A 131 7.15 1.33 15.70
C GLY A 131 6.97 2.26 14.50
N THR A 132 7.59 1.95 13.37
CA THR A 132 7.42 2.66 12.10
C THR A 132 6.02 2.43 11.52
N ILE A 133 5.47 1.22 11.65
CA ILE A 133 4.08 0.94 11.28
C ILE A 133 3.12 1.83 12.09
N MET A 134 3.30 1.87 13.42
CA MET A 134 2.44 2.68 14.29
C MET A 134 2.49 4.18 13.95
N SER A 135 3.69 4.72 13.75
CA SER A 135 3.87 6.13 13.40
C SER A 135 3.34 6.46 11.99
N ARG A 136 3.56 5.60 10.99
CA ARG A 136 2.98 5.76 9.64
C ARG A 136 1.45 5.73 9.68
N LEU A 137 0.85 4.82 10.44
CA LEU A 137 -0.60 4.77 10.62
C LEU A 137 -1.16 6.01 11.34
N ALA A 138 -0.47 6.49 12.38
CA ALA A 138 -0.86 7.71 13.09
C ALA A 138 -0.81 8.93 12.15
N ALA A 139 0.27 9.08 11.38
CA ALA A 139 0.41 10.15 10.40
C ALA A 139 -0.65 10.07 9.28
N ALA A 140 -0.92 8.86 8.78
CA ALA A 140 -1.95 8.62 7.77
C ALA A 140 -3.34 9.04 8.27
N ARG A 141 -3.71 8.60 9.49
CA ARG A 141 -5.00 8.96 10.11
C ARG A 141 -5.13 10.46 10.33
N LEU A 142 -4.08 11.13 10.80
CA LEU A 142 -4.08 12.58 10.99
C LEU A 142 -4.30 13.33 9.66
N ARG A 143 -3.62 12.90 8.59
CA ARG A 143 -3.79 13.49 7.26
C ARG A 143 -5.20 13.30 6.72
N LEU A 144 -5.77 12.11 6.88
CA LEU A 144 -7.14 11.82 6.47
C LEU A 144 -8.18 12.59 7.31
N ALA A 145 -7.93 12.78 8.61
CA ALA A 145 -8.83 13.47 9.53
C ALA A 145 -8.82 15.00 9.37
N ASN A 146 -7.66 15.60 9.11
CA ASN A 146 -7.53 17.05 8.87
C ASN A 146 -8.11 17.48 7.53
N ASP A 147 -8.39 16.52 6.65
CA ASP A 147 -9.06 16.77 5.40
C ASP A 147 -10.58 16.78 5.71
N SER A 148 -11.22 17.95 5.56
CA SER A 148 -12.48 18.40 6.22
C SER A 148 -13.79 17.64 5.95
N VAL A 149 -13.80 16.62 5.08
CA VAL A 149 -15.01 15.89 4.63
C VAL A 149 -15.43 14.73 5.56
N LEU A 150 -14.58 14.30 6.51
CA LEU A 150 -14.90 13.22 7.46
C LEU A 150 -15.57 13.69 8.75
N GLN A 151 -15.96 14.97 8.87
CA GLN A 151 -16.81 15.39 9.97
C GLN A 151 -18.18 14.74 9.78
N PRO A 152 -18.65 13.89 10.71
CA PRO A 152 -20.03 13.42 10.65
C PRO A 152 -20.92 14.65 10.68
N HIS A 153 -21.74 14.82 9.64
CA HIS A 153 -22.77 15.86 9.63
C HIS A 153 -23.78 15.49 10.72
N ILE A 154 -23.56 15.98 11.94
CA ILE A 154 -24.53 15.85 13.03
C ILE A 154 -25.72 16.72 12.60
N PRO A 155 -26.92 16.15 12.33
CA PRO A 155 -28.08 16.97 12.05
C PRO A 155 -28.37 17.78 13.30
N GLN A 156 -28.34 19.12 13.18
CA GLN A 156 -28.80 19.97 14.28
C GLN A 156 -30.30 19.70 14.47
N SER A 157 -30.67 19.03 15.56
CA SER A 157 -32.07 18.98 15.98
C SER A 157 -32.49 20.42 16.28
N LYS A 158 -33.25 21.00 15.37
CA LYS A 158 -33.91 22.28 15.56
C LYS A 158 -34.78 22.11 16.81
N GLY A 159 -34.37 22.74 17.91
CA GLY A 159 -35.20 22.84 19.09
C GLY A 159 -36.45 23.60 18.70
N GLU A 160 -37.55 22.87 18.51
CA GLU A 160 -38.88 23.46 18.45
C GLU A 160 -39.20 23.93 19.86
N ARG A 161 -39.04 25.25 20.04
CA ARG A 161 -39.78 25.99 21.05
C ARG A 161 -41.24 25.97 20.63
N SER A 162 -42.10 25.40 21.46
CA SER A 162 -43.49 25.82 21.66
C SER A 162 -43.95 25.29 23.01
#